data_AF-A0A4V6AWX1-F1
#
_entry.id   AF-A0A4V6AWX1-F1
#
_cell.length_a   1.000
_cell.length_b   1.000
_cell.length_c   1.000
_cell.angle_alpha   90.00
_cell.angle_beta   90.00
_cell.angle_gamma   90.00
#
_symmetry.space_group_name_H-M   'P 1'
#
loop_
_entity.id
_entity.type
_entity.pdbx_description
1 polymer ?
#
loop_
_entity_poly.entity_id
_entity_poly.type
_entity_poly.pdbx_seq_one_letter_code
_entity_poly.pdbx_strand_id
1 'polypeptide(L)'
;GVDCLWLPPFFKSPLRDGGYDVSDYTAVLPEFGDLADFVEFVDAAHQRGMRVIIDFVMNHTSDQHPWFQESRKDPDGPYGDYYMWADDDKQYPDARIIFVDTEVSNWTFDPV
;
A
#
# COMPACT_ATOMS: atom_id res chain seq x y z
N GLY A 1 5.60 3.85 -30.17
CA GLY A 1 4.25 4.29 -30.56
C GLY A 1 3.23 3.70 -29.62
N VAL A 2 3.41 3.95 -28.31
CA VAL A 2 2.40 3.69 -27.28
C VAL A 2 1.91 5.05 -26.79
N ASP A 3 0.66 5.11 -26.33
CA ASP A 3 0.00 6.39 -25.98
C ASP A 3 -0.11 6.64 -24.48
N CYS A 4 0.10 5.61 -23.65
CA CYS A 4 0.00 5.68 -22.20
C CYS A 4 0.99 4.73 -21.54
N LEU A 5 1.59 5.17 -20.44
CA LEU A 5 2.38 4.35 -19.54
C LEU A 5 1.54 4.05 -18.31
N TRP A 6 1.40 2.77 -17.98
CA TRP A 6 0.86 2.34 -16.70
C TRP A 6 2.01 1.87 -15.84
N LEU A 7 2.22 2.56 -14.71
CA LEU A 7 3.25 2.23 -13.75
C LEU A 7 2.67 1.40 -12.61
N PRO A 8 3.26 0.23 -12.30
CA PRO A 8 3.08 -0.45 -11.03
C PRO A 8 3.48 0.44 -9.83
N PRO A 9 3.21 0.02 -8.59
CA PRO A 9 3.54 0.81 -7.40
C PRO A 9 5.01 1.24 -7.35
N PHE A 10 5.22 2.54 -7.10
CA PHE A 10 6.54 3.15 -6.89
C PHE A 10 6.61 3.96 -5.58
N PHE A 11 5.55 3.89 -4.78
CA PHE A 11 5.50 4.51 -3.46
C PHE A 11 6.50 3.86 -2.52
N LYS A 12 6.85 4.57 -1.43
CA LYS A 12 7.68 4.00 -0.38
C LYS A 12 7.01 2.75 0.20
N SER A 13 7.78 1.67 0.27
CA SER A 13 7.32 0.34 0.65
C SER A 13 8.52 -0.46 1.22
N PRO A 14 8.30 -1.42 2.13
CA PRO A 14 9.33 -2.38 2.51
C PRO A 14 9.53 -3.50 1.46
N LEU A 15 8.78 -3.48 0.35
CA LEU A 15 8.90 -4.38 -0.80
C LEU A 15 8.69 -5.86 -0.46
N ARG A 16 7.83 -6.15 0.53
CA ARG A 16 7.52 -7.55 0.89
C ARG A 16 6.49 -8.18 -0.05
N ASP A 17 5.72 -7.34 -0.77
CA ASP A 17 4.79 -7.75 -1.82
C ASP A 17 4.96 -6.90 -3.08
N GLY A 18 6.21 -6.76 -3.54
CA GLY A 18 6.53 -6.09 -4.80
C GLY A 18 6.14 -4.60 -4.88
N GLY A 19 5.96 -3.93 -3.74
CA GLY A 19 5.57 -2.53 -3.66
C GLY A 19 4.08 -2.29 -3.44
N TYR A 20 3.24 -3.35 -3.45
CA TYR A 20 1.82 -3.23 -3.14
C TYR A 20 1.56 -3.05 -1.63
N ASP A 21 2.53 -3.37 -0.79
CA ASP A 21 2.58 -3.05 0.64
C ASP A 21 3.12 -1.63 0.89
N VAL A 22 2.28 -0.61 0.68
CA VAL A 22 2.70 0.82 0.76
C VAL A 22 2.85 1.29 2.22
N SER A 23 3.98 1.93 2.55
CA SER A 23 4.25 2.52 3.88
C SER A 23 4.18 4.06 3.91
N ASP A 24 4.21 4.73 2.75
CA ASP A 24 3.94 6.17 2.62
C ASP A 24 3.47 6.48 1.19
N TYR A 25 2.20 6.88 1.04
CA TYR A 25 1.58 7.23 -0.25
C TYR A 25 2.04 8.56 -0.84
N THR A 26 2.82 9.35 -0.11
CA THR A 26 3.28 10.68 -0.54
C THR A 26 4.77 10.70 -0.89
N ALA A 27 5.47 9.59 -0.66
CA ALA A 27 6.88 9.44 -0.96
C ALA A 27 7.12 8.40 -2.05
N VAL A 28 8.11 8.66 -2.91
CA VAL A 28 8.66 7.68 -3.85
C VAL A 28 9.62 6.75 -3.11
N LEU A 29 9.66 5.48 -3.50
CA LEU A 29 10.66 4.54 -3.01
C LEU A 29 12.07 5.06 -3.35
N PRO A 30 12.99 5.21 -2.37
CA PRO A 30 14.28 5.88 -2.61
C PRO A 30 15.13 5.28 -3.74
N GLU A 31 14.97 3.99 -4.04
CA GLU A 31 15.66 3.29 -5.12
C GLU A 31 15.19 3.72 -6.52
N PHE A 32 13.99 4.32 -6.62
CA PHE A 32 13.41 4.83 -7.87
C PHE A 32 13.60 6.35 -8.05
N GLY A 33 14.13 7.05 -7.04
CA GLY A 33 14.32 8.50 -7.04
C GLY A 33 13.45 9.20 -6.00
N ASP A 34 13.15 10.46 -6.24
CA ASP A 34 12.27 11.27 -5.42
C ASP A 34 11.03 11.79 -6.19
N LEU A 35 10.23 12.62 -5.51
CA LEU A 35 9.03 13.18 -6.13
C LEU A 35 9.35 14.13 -7.30
N ALA A 36 10.49 14.82 -7.27
CA ALA A 36 10.90 15.69 -8.36
C ALA A 36 11.28 14.88 -9.60
N ASP A 37 11.97 13.75 -9.43
CA ASP A 37 12.26 12.81 -10.51
C ASP A 37 10.96 12.30 -11.18
N PHE A 38 9.94 11.98 -10.36
CA PHE A 38 8.64 11.55 -10.89
C PHE A 38 7.92 12.66 -11.67
N VAL A 39 7.97 13.90 -11.17
CA VAL A 39 7.42 15.07 -11.89
C VAL A 39 8.13 15.28 -13.22
N GLU A 40 9.47 15.21 -13.25
CA GLU A 40 10.26 15.32 -14.49
C GLU A 40 9.87 14.22 -15.49
N PHE A 41 9.73 12.97 -15.02
CA PHE A 41 9.28 11.85 -15.84
C PHE A 41 7.90 12.11 -16.47
N VAL A 42 6.93 12.57 -15.68
CA VAL A 42 5.57 12.86 -16.16
C VAL A 42 5.59 13.99 -17.19
N ASP A 43 6.34 15.07 -16.93
CA ASP A 43 6.48 16.18 -17.86
C ASP A 43 7.12 15.74 -19.18
N ALA A 44 8.17 14.92 -19.13
CA ALA A 44 8.81 14.36 -20.31
C ALA A 44 7.87 13.43 -21.10
N ALA A 45 7.02 12.66 -20.43
CA ALA A 45 6.01 11.83 -21.08
C ALA A 45 4.95 12.69 -21.79
N HIS A 46 4.44 13.72 -21.11
CA HIS A 46 3.44 14.63 -21.65
C HIS A 46 3.95 15.44 -22.85
N GLN A 47 5.21 15.89 -22.85
CA GLN A 47 5.83 16.55 -23.99
C GLN A 47 5.85 15.68 -25.26
N ARG A 48 5.81 14.35 -25.10
CA ARG A 48 5.75 13.38 -26.18
C ARG A 48 4.31 12.96 -26.54
N GLY A 49 3.31 13.61 -25.95
CA GLY A 49 1.90 13.30 -26.16
C GLY A 49 1.42 12.01 -25.49
N MET A 50 2.23 11.41 -24.61
CA MET A 50 1.85 10.22 -23.87
C MET A 50 1.13 10.60 -22.58
N ARG A 51 0.30 9.69 -22.04
CA ARG A 51 -0.30 9.79 -20.69
C ARG A 51 0.45 8.91 -19.71
N VAL A 52 0.28 9.20 -18.42
CA VAL A 52 0.76 8.35 -17.32
C VAL A 52 -0.41 8.03 -16.41
N ILE A 53 -0.57 6.76 -16.08
CA ILE A 53 -1.43 6.26 -15.01
C ILE A 53 -0.61 5.40 -14.06
N ILE A 54 -1.06 5.30 -12.83
CA ILE A 54 -0.35 4.59 -11.77
C ILE A 54 -1.30 3.59 -11.09
N ASP A 55 -0.75 2.50 -10.58
CA ASP A 55 -1.47 1.69 -9.60
C ASP A 55 -1.64 2.46 -8.30
N PHE A 56 -2.83 2.31 -7.70
CA PHE A 56 -3.16 2.92 -6.42
C PHE A 56 -3.81 1.90 -5.50
N VAL A 57 -3.07 1.47 -4.48
CA VAL A 57 -3.50 0.45 -3.53
C VAL A 57 -4.45 1.06 -2.52
N MET A 58 -5.75 0.83 -2.71
CA MET A 58 -6.82 1.42 -1.88
C MET A 58 -7.15 0.61 -0.63
N ASN A 59 -7.01 -0.72 -0.72
CA ASN A 59 -7.63 -1.62 0.25
C ASN A 59 -6.85 -1.73 1.56
N HIS A 60 -5.52 -1.68 1.49
CA HIS A 60 -4.63 -1.97 2.61
C HIS A 60 -3.34 -1.15 2.50
N THR A 61 -2.62 -1.07 3.62
CA THR A 61 -1.27 -0.50 3.71
C THR A 61 -0.30 -1.55 4.25
N SER A 62 1.00 -1.29 4.19
CA SER A 62 2.00 -2.04 4.95
C SER A 62 1.72 -1.94 6.46
N ASP A 63 2.09 -2.97 7.22
CA ASP A 63 2.16 -2.94 8.68
C ASP A 63 3.19 -1.91 9.21
N GLN A 64 4.10 -1.42 8.37
CA GLN A 64 5.04 -0.35 8.71
C GLN A 64 4.46 1.05 8.47
N HIS A 65 3.25 1.18 7.93
CA HIS A 65 2.61 2.47 7.71
C HIS A 65 2.36 3.18 9.06
N PRO A 66 2.63 4.50 9.19
CA PRO A 66 2.42 5.23 10.44
C PRO A 66 1.01 5.06 11.02
N TRP A 67 -0.02 5.04 10.17
CA TRP A 67 -1.39 4.79 10.62
C TRP A 67 -1.55 3.45 11.34
N PHE A 68 -1.00 2.35 10.81
CA PHE A 68 -1.06 1.05 11.48
C PHE A 68 -0.29 1.06 12.80
N GLN A 69 0.89 1.68 12.79
CA GLN A 69 1.75 1.80 13.96
C GLN A 69 1.10 2.61 15.10
N GLU A 70 0.29 3.61 14.78
CA GLU A 70 -0.48 4.36 15.77
C GLU A 70 -1.75 3.61 16.18
N SER A 71 -2.48 3.03 15.22
CA SER A 71 -3.71 2.25 15.45
C SER A 71 -3.49 1.11 16.45
N ARG A 72 -2.39 0.36 16.32
CA ARG A 72 -2.05 -0.75 17.23
C ARG A 72 -1.58 -0.32 18.61
N LYS A 73 -1.14 0.93 18.79
CA LYS A 73 -0.59 1.43 20.07
C LYS A 73 -1.62 2.20 20.89
N ASP A 74 -2.52 2.90 20.22
CA ASP A 74 -3.55 3.72 20.83
C ASP A 74 -4.91 3.45 20.17
N PRO A 75 -5.65 2.41 20.61
CA PRO A 75 -6.95 2.05 20.06
C PRO A 75 -8.02 3.14 20.24
N ASP A 76 -7.88 4.02 21.24
CA ASP A 76 -8.78 5.15 21.48
C ASP A 76 -8.33 6.43 20.74
N GLY A 77 -7.17 6.37 20.07
CA GLY A 77 -6.57 7.47 19.33
C GLY A 77 -7.23 7.74 17.98
N PRO A 78 -6.78 8.77 17.24
CA PRO A 78 -7.38 9.17 15.96
C PRO A 78 -7.25 8.12 14.85
N TYR A 79 -6.36 7.13 15.03
CA TYR A 79 -6.13 6.03 14.09
C TYR A 79 -6.66 4.69 14.58
N GLY A 80 -7.29 4.62 15.76
CA GLY A 80 -7.79 3.36 16.34
C GLY A 80 -8.66 2.57 15.36
N ASP A 81 -9.64 3.25 14.77
CA ASP A 81 -10.60 2.66 13.81
C ASP A 81 -10.15 2.72 12.34
N TYR A 82 -8.87 2.97 12.03
CA TYR A 82 -8.38 2.96 10.65
C TYR A 82 -8.26 1.55 10.06
N TYR A 83 -8.11 0.53 10.91
CA TYR A 83 -7.95 -0.87 10.53
C TYR A 83 -9.04 -1.73 11.18
N MET A 84 -9.19 -2.95 10.67
CA MET A 84 -10.17 -3.91 11.18
C MET A 84 -9.56 -4.67 12.36
N TRP A 85 -10.06 -4.40 13.56
CA TRP A 85 -9.67 -5.08 14.79
C TRP A 85 -10.78 -6.01 15.29
N ALA A 86 -10.40 -7.13 15.91
CA ALA A 86 -11.31 -8.08 16.54
C ALA A 86 -10.60 -8.83 17.66
N ASP A 87 -11.36 -9.24 18.69
CA ASP A 87 -10.83 -10.01 19.83
C ASP A 87 -10.58 -11.50 19.48
N ASP A 88 -11.10 -11.98 18.35
CA ASP A 88 -10.87 -13.32 17.82
C ASP A 88 -10.75 -13.33 16.28
N ASP A 89 -10.34 -14.46 15.73
CA ASP A 89 -10.08 -14.67 14.29
C ASP A 89 -11.31 -15.18 13.51
N LYS A 90 -12.52 -15.07 14.07
CA LYS A 90 -13.71 -15.75 13.56
C LYS A 90 -14.63 -14.88 12.71
N GLN A 91 -14.33 -13.59 12.61
CA GLN A 91 -15.16 -12.66 11.84
C GLN A 91 -15.05 -12.94 10.34
N TYR A 92 -16.16 -12.73 9.61
CA TYR A 92 -16.24 -12.94 8.15
C TYR A 92 -15.85 -14.35 7.66
N PRO A 93 -16.42 -15.44 8.21
CA PRO A 93 -16.01 -16.81 7.88
C PRO A 93 -16.28 -17.21 6.41
N ASP A 94 -17.20 -16.52 5.73
CA ASP A 94 -17.51 -16.77 4.31
C ASP A 94 -16.49 -16.12 3.36
N ALA A 95 -15.61 -15.25 3.86
CA ALA A 95 -14.54 -14.65 3.08
C ALA A 95 -13.41 -15.66 2.85
N ARG A 96 -13.19 -16.05 1.59
CA ARG A 96 -12.08 -16.94 1.23
C ARG A 96 -10.71 -16.31 1.54
N ILE A 97 -9.72 -17.14 1.84
CA ILE A 97 -8.32 -16.72 1.86
C ILE A 97 -7.83 -16.58 0.41
N ILE A 98 -7.27 -15.42 0.06
CA ILE A 98 -6.79 -15.16 -1.31
C ILE A 98 -5.48 -15.92 -1.56
N PHE A 99 -4.51 -15.79 -0.66
CA PHE A 99 -3.20 -16.45 -0.73
C PHE A 99 -3.16 -17.72 0.12
N VAL A 100 -4.00 -18.70 -0.23
CA VAL A 100 -4.19 -19.94 0.56
C VAL A 100 -2.92 -20.78 0.75
N ASP A 101 -1.94 -20.65 -0.14
CA ASP A 101 -0.66 -21.35 -0.05
C ASP A 101 0.35 -20.66 0.88
N THR A 102 0.02 -19.50 1.44
CA THR A 102 0.89 -18.68 2.30
C THR A 102 0.22 -18.30 3.61
N GLU A 103 -1.04 -17.85 3.55
CA GLU A 103 -1.80 -17.42 4.72
C GLU A 103 -2.74 -18.52 5.23
N VAL A 104 -2.74 -18.73 6.54
CA VAL A 104 -3.59 -19.73 7.20
C VAL A 104 -4.96 -19.18 7.62
N SER A 105 -5.08 -17.85 7.71
CA SER A 105 -6.28 -17.11 8.10
C SER A 105 -6.27 -15.72 7.46
N ASN A 106 -7.44 -15.09 7.33
CA ASN A 106 -7.56 -13.67 6.98
C ASN A 106 -7.35 -12.74 8.19
N TRP A 107 -7.26 -13.31 9.40
CA TRP A 107 -7.00 -12.60 10.65
C TRP A 107 -5.66 -13.03 11.24
N THR A 108 -4.87 -12.06 11.70
CA THR A 108 -3.58 -12.28 12.34
C THR A 108 -3.55 -11.55 13.68
N PHE A 109 -3.12 -12.24 14.73
CA PHE A 109 -2.98 -11.65 16.06
C PHE A 109 -1.82 -10.64 16.10
N ASP A 110 -2.11 -9.43 16.56
CA ASP A 110 -1.10 -8.41 16.84
C ASP A 110 -0.69 -8.45 18.33
N PRO A 111 0.61 -8.52 18.66
CA PRO A 111 1.06 -8.71 20.04
C PRO A 111 1.29 -7.42 20.85
N VAL A 112 1.06 -6.23 20.26
CA VAL A 112 1.33 -4.92 20.90
C VAL A 112 0.13 -4.48 21.73
#